data_AF-A0A945Z1W6-F1
#
_entry.id   AF-A0A945Z1W6-F1
#
_cell.length_a   1.000
_cell.length_b   1.000
_cell.length_c   1.000
_cell.angle_alpha   90.00
_cell.angle_beta   90.00
_cell.angle_gamma   90.00
#
_symmetry.space_group_name_H-M   'P 1'
#
loop_
_entity.id
_entity.type
_entity.pdbx_description
1 polymer ?
#
loop_
_entity_poly.entity_id
_entity_poly.type
_entity_poly.pdbx_seq_one_letter_code
_entity_poly.pdbx_strand_id
1 'polypeptide(L)'
;MGTINIQPSILNRKSKIINRKSKEGFTLLELLVVIVIMMFLAGITFPIVSSIQTNAKIGVTSAQISQLGLALKQFESDFGFFPPNDYTASPVSVGGVSIPVDSDLDTASKCLVFFLGSKFTFSSPSFNDIYGPYIEFKRAQLDEDVGKTFGTDTYINIEGVNGTLKIYQYNDPFGKAYSYKSSSPDNNIASFDIYSYGPDNNNDFGTSTSDDITNW
;
A
#
# COMPACT_ATOMS: atom_id res chain seq x y z
N MET A 1 -49.68 88.43 -46.09
CA MET A 1 -50.89 87.78 -46.64
C MET A 1 -50.40 86.57 -47.42
N GLY A 2 -50.70 85.35 -46.96
CA GLY A 2 -49.90 84.16 -47.26
C GLY A 2 -50.22 83.40 -48.54
N THR A 3 -49.47 82.31 -48.79
CA THR A 3 -49.97 81.06 -49.37
C THR A 3 -49.04 79.87 -49.00
N ILE A 4 -49.64 78.93 -48.26
CA ILE A 4 -49.54 77.45 -48.17
C ILE A 4 -48.42 76.73 -48.95
N ASN A 5 -47.74 75.76 -48.29
CA ASN A 5 -47.56 74.43 -48.90
C ASN A 5 -47.35 73.34 -47.82
N ILE A 6 -48.32 72.43 -47.68
CA ILE A 6 -48.18 71.18 -46.92
C ILE A 6 -48.13 70.06 -47.95
N GLN A 7 -47.09 69.21 -47.88
CA GLN A 7 -47.10 67.89 -48.50
C GLN A 7 -46.98 66.84 -47.40
N PRO A 8 -47.87 65.84 -47.31
CA PRO A 8 -47.72 64.74 -46.38
C PRO A 8 -46.79 63.69 -46.98
N SER A 9 -45.68 63.39 -46.29
CA SER A 9 -44.84 62.24 -46.63
C SER A 9 -45.42 60.97 -45.99
N ILE A 10 -46.03 60.12 -46.81
CA ILE A 10 -46.51 58.81 -46.39
C ILE A 10 -45.29 57.88 -46.24
N LEU A 11 -44.86 57.61 -45.01
CA LEU A 11 -43.83 56.62 -44.72
C LEU A 11 -44.44 55.21 -44.65
N ASN A 12 -44.26 54.48 -45.74
CA ASN A 12 -44.58 53.06 -45.89
C ASN A 12 -43.64 52.19 -45.03
N ARG A 13 -44.11 51.73 -43.86
CA ARG A 13 -43.34 50.84 -42.98
C ARG A 13 -43.71 49.38 -43.26
N LYS A 14 -42.92 48.67 -44.07
CA LYS A 14 -42.98 47.21 -44.19
C LYS A 14 -42.64 46.57 -42.83
N SER A 15 -43.56 45.80 -42.26
CA SER A 15 -43.34 45.03 -41.03
C SER A 15 -42.52 43.77 -41.35
N LYS A 16 -41.35 43.66 -40.71
CA LYS A 16 -40.49 42.47 -40.74
C LYS A 16 -41.05 41.48 -39.72
N ILE A 17 -41.61 40.35 -40.16
CA ILE A 17 -42.11 39.30 -39.27
C ILE A 17 -40.89 38.62 -38.62
N ILE A 18 -40.70 38.82 -37.32
CA ILE A 18 -39.62 38.19 -36.54
C ILE A 18 -40.12 36.82 -36.09
N ASN A 19 -39.57 35.74 -36.65
CA ASN A 19 -39.86 34.38 -36.22
C ASN A 19 -39.18 34.11 -34.87
N ARG A 20 -39.93 34.20 -33.77
CA ARG A 20 -39.44 33.84 -32.43
C ARG A 20 -39.42 32.31 -32.33
N LYS A 21 -38.22 31.70 -32.41
CA LYS A 21 -38.04 30.34 -31.89
C LYS A 21 -38.43 30.35 -30.42
N SER A 22 -39.43 29.54 -30.05
CA SER A 22 -39.77 29.27 -28.65
C SER A 22 -38.53 28.72 -27.96
N LYS A 23 -38.05 29.44 -26.95
CA LYS A 23 -37.09 28.87 -26.01
C LYS A 23 -37.90 27.97 -25.09
N GLU A 24 -37.83 26.67 -25.33
CA GLU A 24 -38.35 25.67 -24.40
C GLU A 24 -37.53 25.78 -23.10
N GLY A 25 -38.20 26.12 -22.00
CA GLY A 25 -37.61 26.18 -20.67
C GLY A 25 -37.88 24.88 -19.92
N PHE A 26 -36.94 24.46 -19.09
CA PHE A 26 -37.11 23.29 -18.23
C PHE A 26 -38.30 23.46 -17.29
N THR A 27 -39.15 22.44 -17.23
CA THR A 27 -40.23 22.39 -16.25
C THR A 27 -39.67 22.01 -14.87
N LEU A 28 -40.28 22.51 -13.79
CA LEU A 28 -39.93 22.10 -12.43
C LEU A 28 -40.06 20.58 -12.24
N LEU A 29 -41.01 19.97 -12.97
CA LEU A 29 -41.25 18.52 -12.96
C LEU A 29 -40.07 17.74 -13.57
N GLU A 30 -39.51 18.19 -14.70
CA GLU A 30 -38.34 17.55 -15.31
C GLU A 30 -37.13 17.60 -14.40
N LEU A 31 -36.90 18.73 -13.72
CA LEU A 31 -35.82 18.81 -12.75
C LEU A 31 -36.08 17.89 -11.54
N LEU A 32 -37.34 17.80 -11.09
CA LEU A 32 -37.74 16.95 -9.97
C LEU A 32 -37.50 15.45 -10.27
N VAL A 33 -37.91 14.96 -11.44
CA VAL A 33 -37.74 13.53 -11.77
C VAL A 33 -36.25 13.19 -11.90
N VAL A 34 -35.43 14.11 -12.39
CA VAL A 34 -33.99 13.92 -12.56
C VAL A 34 -33.29 13.78 -11.20
N ILE A 35 -33.60 14.62 -10.22
CA ILE A 35 -33.00 14.48 -8.89
C ILE A 35 -33.47 13.22 -8.18
N VAL A 36 -34.73 12.80 -8.37
CA VAL A 36 -35.26 11.53 -7.83
C VAL A 36 -34.51 10.34 -8.40
N ILE A 37 -34.28 10.32 -9.71
CA ILE A 37 -33.51 9.27 -10.38
C ILE A 37 -32.05 9.28 -9.90
N MET A 38 -31.41 10.45 -9.78
CA MET A 38 -30.04 10.56 -9.24
C MET A 38 -29.92 10.03 -7.81
N MET A 39 -30.88 10.33 -6.92
CA MET A 39 -30.87 9.79 -5.55
C MET A 39 -31.02 8.27 -5.53
N PHE A 40 -31.86 7.71 -6.39
CA PHE A 40 -32.03 6.26 -6.51
C PHE A 40 -30.75 5.56 -6.99
N LEU A 41 -30.11 6.08 -8.05
CA LEU A 41 -28.83 5.58 -8.56
C LEU A 41 -27.71 5.69 -7.52
N ALA A 42 -27.63 6.82 -6.81
CA ALA A 42 -26.64 7.02 -5.76
C ALA A 42 -26.81 6.04 -4.59
N GLY A 43 -28.06 5.73 -4.21
CA GLY A 43 -28.38 4.78 -3.13
C GLY A 43 -27.89 3.36 -3.39
N ILE A 44 -27.94 2.88 -4.64
CA ILE A 44 -27.47 1.53 -5.01
C ILE A 44 -25.94 1.48 -5.14
N THR A 45 -25.31 2.59 -5.52
CA THR A 45 -23.86 2.64 -5.81
C THR A 45 -23.01 2.54 -4.54
N PHE A 46 -23.47 3.10 -3.42
CA PHE A 46 -22.70 3.18 -2.18
C PHE A 46 -22.29 1.83 -1.56
N PRO A 47 -23.18 0.83 -1.37
CA PRO A 47 -22.81 -0.44 -0.72
C PRO A 47 -21.81 -1.29 -1.52
N ILE A 48 -21.83 -1.20 -2.85
CA ILE A 48 -20.98 -2.02 -3.73
C ILE A 48 -19.51 -1.61 -3.63
N VAL A 49 -19.23 -0.32 -3.41
CA VAL A 49 -17.86 0.22 -3.38
C VAL A 49 -17.05 -0.33 -2.19
N SER A 50 -17.68 -0.56 -1.04
CA SER A 50 -17.00 -1.09 0.16
C SER A 50 -16.44 -2.49 -0.08
N SER A 51 -17.25 -3.41 -0.62
CA SER A 51 -16.82 -4.78 -0.90
C SER A 51 -15.72 -4.85 -1.96
N ILE A 52 -15.76 -3.98 -2.98
CA ILE A 52 -14.70 -3.89 -4.00
C ILE A 52 -13.37 -3.46 -3.36
N GLN A 53 -13.40 -2.48 -2.46
CA GLN A 53 -12.18 -2.04 -1.77
C GLN A 53 -11.57 -3.14 -0.91
N THR A 54 -12.39 -3.88 -0.15
CA THR A 54 -11.89 -5.02 0.65
C THR A 54 -11.26 -6.09 -0.23
N ASN A 55 -11.91 -6.49 -1.32
CA ASN A 55 -11.36 -7.48 -2.24
C ASN A 55 -10.06 -7.01 -2.92
N ALA A 56 -9.97 -5.71 -3.25
CA ALA A 56 -8.74 -5.12 -3.77
C ALA A 56 -7.60 -5.18 -2.74
N LYS A 57 -7.89 -4.89 -1.46
CA LYS A 57 -6.92 -5.01 -0.36
C LYS A 57 -6.44 -6.46 -0.21
N ILE A 58 -7.34 -7.44 -0.22
CA ILE A 58 -7.00 -8.87 -0.16
C ILE A 58 -6.03 -9.24 -1.30
N GLY A 59 -6.35 -8.86 -2.54
CA GLY A 59 -5.50 -9.13 -3.69
C GLY A 59 -4.11 -8.50 -3.57
N VAL A 60 -4.04 -7.27 -3.04
CA VAL A 60 -2.77 -6.58 -2.78
C VAL A 60 -1.96 -7.30 -1.69
N THR A 61 -2.59 -7.71 -0.59
CA THR A 61 -1.93 -8.47 0.49
C THR A 61 -1.36 -9.78 -0.03
N SER A 62 -2.13 -10.55 -0.81
CA SER A 62 -1.66 -11.82 -1.38
C SER A 62 -0.43 -11.62 -2.30
N ALA A 63 -0.44 -10.56 -3.12
CA ALA A 63 0.72 -10.22 -3.94
C ALA A 63 1.94 -9.82 -3.11
N GLN A 64 1.75 -9.05 -2.03
CA GLN A 64 2.82 -8.68 -1.11
C GLN A 64 3.41 -9.90 -0.39
N ILE A 65 2.57 -10.81 0.11
CA ILE A 65 3.03 -12.07 0.73
C ILE A 65 3.83 -12.91 -0.26
N SER A 66 3.38 -12.98 -1.52
CA SER A 66 4.11 -13.70 -2.56
C SER A 66 5.50 -13.08 -2.83
N GLN A 67 5.59 -11.74 -2.87
CA GLN A 67 6.86 -11.03 -3.03
C GLN A 67 7.80 -11.26 -1.83
N LEU A 68 7.25 -11.21 -0.61
CA LEU A 68 7.99 -11.53 0.60
C LEU A 68 8.50 -12.97 0.60
N GLY A 69 7.67 -13.93 0.19
CA GLY A 69 8.06 -15.33 0.09
C GLY A 69 9.20 -15.58 -0.91
N LEU A 70 9.24 -14.84 -2.02
CA LEU A 70 10.38 -14.89 -2.95
C LEU A 70 11.65 -14.31 -2.34
N ALA A 71 11.55 -13.16 -1.65
CA ALA A 71 12.68 -12.53 -0.98
C ALA A 71 13.24 -13.39 0.16
N LEU A 72 12.37 -14.05 0.92
CA LEU A 72 12.77 -14.99 1.98
C LEU A 72 13.53 -16.19 1.42
N LYS A 73 13.09 -16.76 0.29
CA LYS A 73 13.81 -17.86 -0.37
C LYS A 73 15.16 -17.42 -0.91
N GLN A 74 15.27 -16.19 -1.41
CA GLN A 74 16.56 -15.64 -1.81
C GLN A 74 17.50 -15.45 -0.60
N PHE A 75 16.97 -14.92 0.51
CA PHE A 75 17.71 -14.82 1.76
C PHE A 75 18.18 -16.20 2.26
N GLU A 76 17.31 -17.20 2.24
CA GLU A 76 17.65 -18.58 2.61
C GLU A 76 18.73 -19.16 1.69
N SER A 77 18.67 -18.88 0.39
CA SER A 77 19.70 -19.31 -0.56
C SER A 77 21.09 -18.75 -0.23
N ASP A 78 21.14 -17.52 0.29
CA ASP A 78 22.40 -16.82 0.57
C ASP A 78 22.95 -17.15 1.97
N PHE A 79 22.09 -17.32 2.97
CA PHE A 79 22.49 -17.54 4.37
C PHE A 79 22.27 -18.96 4.89
N GLY A 80 21.46 -19.78 4.21
CA GLY A 80 21.13 -21.15 4.61
C GLY A 80 20.05 -21.27 5.70
N PHE A 81 19.48 -20.14 6.14
CA PHE A 81 18.39 -20.08 7.12
C PHE A 81 17.49 -18.88 6.80
N PHE A 82 16.25 -18.90 7.31
CA PHE A 82 15.34 -17.77 7.17
C PHE A 82 15.63 -16.69 8.23
N PRO A 83 15.31 -15.41 7.96
CA PRO A 83 15.44 -14.34 8.93
C PRO A 83 14.76 -14.72 10.27
N PRO A 84 15.34 -14.36 11.41
CA PRO A 84 14.72 -14.63 12.70
C PRO A 84 13.43 -13.81 12.87
N ASN A 85 12.50 -14.33 13.68
CA ASN A 85 11.27 -13.63 14.07
C ASN A 85 11.49 -12.63 15.22
N ASP A 86 12.60 -12.74 15.94
CA ASP A 86 13.05 -11.86 17.01
C ASP A 86 14.58 -11.91 17.01
N TYR A 87 15.23 -10.74 16.98
CA TYR A 87 16.68 -10.62 16.90
C TYR A 87 17.33 -9.96 18.13
N THR A 88 16.85 -10.34 19.31
CA THR A 88 17.31 -9.77 20.59
C THR A 88 18.38 -10.58 21.33
N ALA A 89 18.48 -11.91 21.08
CA ALA A 89 19.24 -12.81 21.96
C ALA A 89 20.33 -13.64 21.29
N SER A 90 20.30 -13.84 19.97
CA SER A 90 21.27 -14.68 19.25
C SER A 90 21.77 -14.01 17.98
N PRO A 91 23.07 -13.68 17.89
CA PRO A 91 23.62 -13.05 16.70
C PRO A 91 23.73 -14.04 15.55
N VAL A 92 23.41 -13.57 14.35
CA VAL A 92 23.65 -14.23 13.07
C VAL A 92 25.12 -14.06 12.70
N SER A 93 25.80 -15.16 12.39
CA SER A 93 27.20 -15.15 11.96
C SER A 93 27.31 -15.58 10.49
N VAL A 94 27.99 -14.77 9.69
CA VAL A 94 28.19 -14.95 8.24
C VAL A 94 29.67 -14.83 7.96
N GLY A 95 30.29 -15.89 7.43
CA GLY A 95 31.73 -15.88 7.13
C GLY A 95 32.64 -15.61 8.33
N GLY A 96 32.17 -15.89 9.56
CA GLY A 96 32.88 -15.58 10.80
C GLY A 96 32.73 -14.14 11.30
N VAL A 97 31.93 -13.31 10.61
CA VAL A 97 31.54 -11.96 11.05
C VAL A 97 30.10 -11.99 11.55
N SER A 98 29.84 -11.43 12.73
CA SER A 98 28.51 -11.52 13.36
C SER A 98 27.76 -10.20 13.27
N ILE A 99 26.53 -10.24 12.75
CA ILE A 99 25.60 -9.11 12.86
C ILE A 99 25.24 -9.00 14.37
N PRO A 100 25.49 -7.88 15.05
CA PRO A 100 25.14 -7.73 16.45
C PRO A 100 23.62 -7.80 16.62
N VAL A 101 23.14 -8.43 17.70
CA VAL A 101 21.72 -8.40 18.07
C VAL A 101 21.29 -6.97 18.41
N ASP A 102 20.03 -6.67 18.18
CA ASP A 102 19.47 -5.35 18.45
C ASP A 102 18.15 -5.49 19.21
N SER A 103 18.06 -4.82 20.37
CA SER A 103 16.87 -4.87 21.22
C SER A 103 15.63 -4.26 20.57
N ASP A 104 15.81 -3.42 19.55
CA ASP A 104 14.73 -2.77 18.83
C ASP A 104 14.17 -3.66 17.69
N LEU A 105 14.83 -4.78 17.37
CA LEU A 105 14.36 -5.81 16.44
C LEU A 105 13.60 -6.94 17.18
N ASP A 106 12.68 -6.54 18.05
CA ASP A 106 11.90 -7.40 18.94
C ASP A 106 10.67 -8.08 18.30
N THR A 107 10.38 -7.73 17.03
CA THR A 107 9.16 -8.16 16.35
C THR A 107 9.48 -8.75 14.97
N ALA A 108 8.72 -9.76 14.57
CA ALA A 108 8.90 -10.46 13.30
C ALA A 108 8.83 -9.54 12.08
N SER A 109 7.88 -8.59 12.07
CA SER A 109 7.76 -7.59 10.99
C SER A 109 9.00 -6.69 10.90
N LYS A 110 9.56 -6.25 12.04
CA LYS A 110 10.76 -5.41 12.08
C LYS A 110 11.98 -6.18 11.57
N CYS A 111 12.13 -7.43 12.02
CA CYS A 111 13.18 -8.32 11.54
C CYS A 111 13.07 -8.54 10.03
N LEU A 112 11.88 -8.86 9.54
CA LEU A 112 11.64 -9.09 8.12
C LEU A 112 12.00 -7.86 7.27
N VAL A 113 11.61 -6.66 7.71
CA VAL A 113 11.94 -5.43 7.01
C VAL A 113 13.44 -5.15 7.03
N PHE A 114 14.08 -5.34 8.17
CA PHE A 114 15.51 -5.14 8.32
C PHE A 114 16.33 -6.12 7.46
N PHE A 115 16.10 -7.42 7.57
CA PHE A 115 16.89 -8.44 6.88
C PHE A 115 16.62 -8.50 5.38
N LEU A 116 15.37 -8.27 4.95
CA LEU A 116 15.04 -8.31 3.52
C LEU A 116 15.28 -6.98 2.81
N GLY A 117 15.16 -5.86 3.52
CA GLY A 117 15.24 -4.53 2.94
C GLY A 117 16.60 -3.84 3.09
N SER A 118 17.47 -4.33 3.97
CA SER A 118 18.80 -3.74 4.16
C SER A 118 19.84 -4.43 3.27
N LYS A 119 20.88 -3.69 2.92
CA LYS A 119 22.08 -4.21 2.28
C LYS A 119 23.19 -4.34 3.31
N PHE A 120 23.75 -5.52 3.42
CA PHE A 120 24.83 -5.84 4.34
C PHE A 120 26.13 -5.96 3.56
N THR A 121 27.15 -5.19 3.96
CA THR A 121 28.52 -5.31 3.43
C THR A 121 29.42 -5.76 4.57
N PHE A 122 29.88 -7.00 4.50
CA PHE A 122 30.79 -7.57 5.48
C PHE A 122 32.21 -7.34 5.00
N SER A 123 33.08 -6.78 5.85
CA SER A 123 34.47 -6.48 5.51
C SER A 123 35.39 -6.82 6.67
N SER A 124 36.03 -7.99 6.57
CA SER A 124 37.05 -8.46 7.50
C SER A 124 38.30 -8.92 6.74
N PRO A 125 39.45 -9.13 7.42
CA PRO A 125 40.68 -9.60 6.76
C PRO A 125 40.55 -10.93 5.99
N SER A 126 39.59 -11.77 6.37
CA SER A 126 39.41 -13.13 5.81
C SER A 126 38.10 -13.32 5.04
N PHE A 127 37.21 -12.31 5.04
CA PHE A 127 35.87 -12.41 4.48
C PHE A 127 35.40 -11.03 4.02
N ASN A 128 35.01 -10.91 2.75
CA ASN A 128 34.46 -9.68 2.17
C ASN A 128 33.37 -10.03 1.17
N ASP A 129 32.11 -9.82 1.54
CA ASP A 129 30.94 -10.13 0.71
C ASP A 129 29.81 -9.12 0.96
N ILE A 130 28.93 -9.01 -0.03
CA ILE A 130 27.77 -8.11 -0.01
C ILE A 130 26.50 -8.95 -0.19
N TYR A 131 25.51 -8.71 0.66
CA TYR A 131 24.23 -9.40 0.64
C TYR A 131 23.07 -8.40 0.63
N GLY A 132 21.98 -8.77 -0.04
CA GLY A 132 20.78 -7.95 -0.16
C GLY A 132 20.99 -6.65 -0.98
N PRO A 133 20.00 -5.74 -0.97
CA PRO A 133 18.66 -5.96 -0.43
C PRO A 133 17.89 -6.98 -1.28
N TYR A 134 17.01 -7.75 -0.66
CA TYR A 134 16.24 -8.81 -1.32
C TYR A 134 14.88 -8.31 -1.83
N ILE A 135 14.37 -7.24 -1.22
CA ILE A 135 13.13 -6.58 -1.63
C ILE A 135 13.21 -5.07 -1.35
N GLU A 136 12.60 -4.28 -2.23
CA GLU A 136 12.41 -2.86 -2.00
C GLU A 136 11.04 -2.61 -1.34
N PHE A 137 11.06 -2.01 -0.15
CA PHE A 137 9.85 -1.64 0.56
C PHE A 137 9.43 -0.20 0.23
N LYS A 138 8.21 -0.03 -0.31
CA LYS A 138 7.66 1.31 -0.55
C LYS A 138 7.42 2.03 0.75
N ARG A 139 7.84 3.30 0.82
CA ARG A 139 7.72 4.14 2.02
C ARG A 139 6.31 4.22 2.60
N ALA A 140 5.28 4.20 1.75
CA ALA A 140 3.88 4.30 2.18
C ALA A 140 3.37 3.07 2.96
N GLN A 141 4.09 1.95 2.92
CA GLN A 141 3.72 0.69 3.57
C GLN A 141 4.58 0.43 4.82
N LEU A 142 5.55 1.31 5.08
CA LEU A 142 6.44 1.23 6.21
C LEU A 142 5.95 2.19 7.28
N ASP A 143 5.91 1.69 8.51
CA ASP A 143 5.73 2.52 9.69
C ASP A 143 7.05 2.55 10.48
N GLU A 144 7.46 3.75 10.88
CA GLU A 144 8.76 3.97 11.51
C GLU A 144 8.64 3.75 13.02
N ASP A 145 9.54 2.93 13.57
CA ASP A 145 9.67 2.87 15.02
C ASP A 145 10.52 4.07 15.48
N VAL A 146 9.81 5.12 15.90
CA VAL A 146 10.40 6.46 16.08
C VAL A 146 11.51 6.45 17.12
N GLY A 147 12.69 6.92 16.71
CA GLY A 147 13.85 7.03 17.58
C GLY A 147 14.63 5.72 17.74
N LYS A 148 14.23 4.66 17.02
CA LYS A 148 14.96 3.38 16.97
C LYS A 148 15.83 3.32 15.74
N THR A 149 17.09 2.93 15.93
CA THR A 149 18.06 2.80 14.84
C THR A 149 18.96 1.63 15.10
N PHE A 150 19.29 0.89 14.04
CA PHE A 150 20.24 -0.19 14.13
C PHE A 150 21.66 0.35 14.42
N GLY A 151 22.40 -0.35 15.28
CA GLY A 151 23.77 0.00 15.65
C GLY A 151 24.77 0.00 14.49
N THR A 152 25.89 0.71 14.65
CA THR A 152 27.02 0.66 13.72
C THR A 152 28.04 -0.37 14.17
N ASP A 153 28.55 -1.19 13.25
CA ASP A 153 29.63 -2.16 13.52
C ASP A 153 30.92 -1.78 12.78
N THR A 154 32.06 -2.29 13.25
CA THR A 154 33.38 -2.03 12.64
C THR A 154 33.62 -2.88 11.40
N TYR A 155 33.07 -4.10 11.35
CA TYR A 155 33.26 -5.07 10.28
C TYR A 155 32.04 -5.23 9.38
N ILE A 156 30.95 -4.51 9.67
CA ILE A 156 29.71 -4.55 8.90
C ILE A 156 29.25 -3.13 8.59
N ASN A 157 29.11 -2.83 7.31
CA ASN A 157 28.41 -1.66 6.85
C ASN A 157 26.97 -2.04 6.47
N ILE A 158 26.00 -1.39 7.09
CA ILE A 158 24.57 -1.66 6.90
C ILE A 158 23.98 -0.43 6.22
N GLU A 159 23.58 -0.59 4.96
CA GLU A 159 22.68 0.36 4.35
C GLU A 159 21.28 -0.12 4.66
N GLY A 160 20.67 0.48 5.70
CA GLY A 160 19.33 0.10 6.13
C GLY A 160 18.26 0.39 5.07
N VAL A 161 17.01 0.11 5.40
CA VAL A 161 15.89 0.20 4.46
C VAL A 161 15.74 1.61 3.89
N ASN A 162 15.68 1.71 2.56
CA ASN A 162 15.65 2.99 1.84
C ASN A 162 16.84 3.91 2.21
N GLY A 163 18.02 3.34 2.46
CA GLY A 163 19.26 4.06 2.74
C GLY A 163 19.34 4.67 4.14
N THR A 164 18.47 4.26 5.07
CA THR A 164 18.44 4.80 6.44
C THR A 164 18.57 3.68 7.47
N LEU A 165 19.34 3.91 8.55
CA LEU A 165 19.51 2.96 9.67
C LEU A 165 18.30 2.87 10.62
N LYS A 166 17.17 3.47 10.26
CA LYS A 166 15.97 3.48 11.08
C LYS A 166 15.27 2.14 11.00
N ILE A 167 14.58 1.79 12.08
CA ILE A 167 13.82 0.55 12.16
C ILE A 167 12.38 0.82 11.69
N TYR A 168 11.90 -0.09 10.86
CA TYR A 168 10.58 -0.01 10.26
C TYR A 168 9.83 -1.31 10.46
N GLN A 169 8.51 -1.22 10.58
CA GLN A 169 7.60 -2.35 10.46
C GLN A 169 6.85 -2.27 9.12
N TYR A 170 6.51 -3.43 8.56
CA TYR A 170 5.76 -3.52 7.31
C TYR A 170 4.30 -3.83 7.61
N ASN A 171 3.44 -2.89 7.25
CA ASN A 171 2.00 -2.99 7.48
C ASN A 171 1.27 -3.49 6.23
N ASP A 172 0.29 -4.34 6.43
CA ASP A 172 -0.66 -4.77 5.43
C ASP A 172 -1.64 -3.64 5.04
N PRO A 173 -2.39 -3.78 3.94
CA PRO A 173 -3.42 -2.82 3.51
C PRO A 173 -4.58 -2.61 4.51
N PHE A 174 -4.65 -3.41 5.58
CA PHE A 174 -5.61 -3.30 6.66
C PHE A 174 -5.07 -2.49 7.85
N GLY A 175 -3.77 -2.18 7.85
CA GLY A 175 -3.10 -1.34 8.84
C GLY A 175 -2.45 -2.13 9.98
N LYS A 176 -2.29 -3.45 9.84
CA LYS A 176 -1.59 -4.30 10.82
C LYS A 176 -0.23 -4.73 10.29
N ALA A 177 0.73 -4.90 11.19
CA ALA A 177 2.02 -5.44 10.82
C ALA A 177 1.88 -6.90 10.34
N TYR A 178 2.59 -7.26 9.28
CA TYR A 178 2.67 -8.66 8.85
C TYR A 178 3.21 -9.55 9.97
N SER A 179 2.60 -10.72 10.13
CA SER A 179 3.10 -11.73 11.04
C SER A 179 3.97 -12.71 10.27
N TYR A 180 5.09 -13.07 10.88
CA TYR A 180 6.07 -13.94 10.28
C TYR A 180 6.62 -14.90 11.34
N LYS A 181 6.75 -16.17 10.97
CA LYS A 181 7.37 -17.21 11.78
C LYS A 181 8.28 -18.04 10.89
N SER A 182 9.48 -18.32 11.39
CA SER A 182 10.42 -19.25 10.78
C SER A 182 10.68 -20.38 11.75
N SER A 183 10.55 -21.62 11.29
CA SER A 183 11.01 -22.78 12.04
C SER A 183 12.46 -23.07 11.63
N SER A 184 13.37 -22.95 12.59
CA SER A 184 14.76 -23.40 12.43
C SER A 184 14.79 -24.93 12.31
N PRO A 185 15.73 -25.53 11.55
CA PRO A 185 15.58 -26.88 11.04
C PRO A 185 15.94 -27.94 12.10
N ASP A 186 14.97 -28.36 12.90
CA ASP A 186 15.11 -29.61 13.68
C ASP A 186 14.88 -30.86 12.80
N ASN A 187 14.30 -30.68 11.60
CA ASN A 187 13.88 -31.77 10.70
C ASN A 187 13.88 -31.36 9.21
N ASN A 188 15.04 -30.89 8.72
CA ASN A 188 15.49 -30.94 7.31
C ASN A 188 14.61 -30.28 6.22
N ILE A 189 13.63 -29.45 6.57
CA ILE A 189 13.01 -28.49 5.65
C ILE A 189 12.80 -27.21 6.45
N ALA A 190 13.65 -26.21 6.24
CA ALA A 190 13.38 -24.88 6.78
C ALA A 190 12.04 -24.41 6.20
N SER A 191 11.13 -23.98 7.05
CA SER A 191 9.82 -23.50 6.63
C SER A 191 9.56 -22.13 7.23
N PHE A 192 8.77 -21.34 6.51
CA PHE A 192 8.31 -20.05 6.98
C PHE A 192 6.81 -19.91 6.75
N ASP A 193 6.18 -19.23 7.69
CA ASP A 193 4.79 -18.82 7.62
C ASP A 193 4.75 -17.28 7.60
N ILE A 194 4.11 -16.71 6.59
CA ILE A 194 3.75 -15.29 6.55
C ILE A 194 2.24 -15.20 6.45
N TYR A 195 1.65 -14.35 7.28
CA TYR A 195 0.22 -14.12 7.24
C TYR A 195 -0.16 -12.67 7.62
N SER A 196 -1.33 -12.26 7.13
CA SER A 196 -2.04 -11.03 7.50
C SER A 196 -3.41 -11.42 8.06
N TYR A 197 -3.81 -10.74 9.14
CA TYR A 197 -5.08 -10.94 9.86
C TYR A 197 -6.31 -10.44 9.08
N GLY A 198 -6.14 -10.08 7.81
CA GLY A 198 -7.24 -9.71 6.94
C GLY A 198 -8.09 -8.51 7.44
N PRO A 199 -9.34 -8.41 6.96
CA PRO A 199 -10.25 -7.32 7.28
C PRO A 199 -10.76 -7.33 8.74
N ASP A 200 -10.85 -8.49 9.39
CA ASP A 200 -11.47 -8.63 10.71
C ASP A 200 -10.51 -8.45 11.89
N ASN A 201 -9.19 -8.52 11.63
CA ASN A 201 -8.12 -8.43 12.62
C ASN A 201 -8.17 -9.53 13.71
N ASN A 202 -8.82 -10.66 13.45
CA ASN A 202 -8.91 -11.77 14.38
C ASN A 202 -7.79 -12.80 14.10
N ASN A 203 -7.24 -13.42 15.14
CA ASN A 203 -6.16 -14.41 15.00
C ASN A 203 -6.69 -15.84 15.15
N ASP A 204 -7.71 -16.17 14.37
CA ASP A 204 -8.44 -17.41 14.60
C ASP A 204 -7.78 -18.65 13.98
N PHE A 205 -6.61 -18.51 13.36
CA PHE A 205 -5.88 -19.58 12.68
C PHE A 205 -6.75 -20.32 11.63
N GLY A 206 -7.69 -19.62 11.00
CA GLY A 206 -8.61 -20.16 10.01
C GLY A 206 -9.82 -20.91 10.61
N THR A 207 -10.20 -20.66 11.87
CA THR A 207 -11.32 -21.35 12.52
C THR A 207 -12.70 -20.69 12.33
N SER A 208 -12.76 -19.42 11.91
CA SER A 208 -13.99 -18.73 11.51
C SER A 208 -13.78 -17.99 10.19
N THR A 209 -14.58 -18.31 9.18
CA THR A 209 -14.66 -17.57 7.90
C THR A 209 -13.36 -17.20 7.15
N SER A 210 -12.20 -17.87 7.35
CA SER A 210 -11.02 -17.89 6.46
C SER A 210 -10.73 -16.58 5.70
N ASP A 211 -10.60 -15.47 6.40
CA ASP A 211 -10.25 -14.16 5.84
C ASP A 211 -8.77 -13.78 6.06
N ASP A 212 -8.04 -14.57 6.85
CA ASP A 212 -6.58 -14.60 6.90
C ASP A 212 -5.98 -14.85 5.51
N ILE A 213 -4.92 -14.12 5.19
CA ILE A 213 -4.19 -14.27 3.93
C ILE A 213 -2.82 -14.84 4.26
N THR A 214 -2.57 -16.07 3.81
CA THR A 214 -1.40 -16.88 4.13
C THR A 214 -0.55 -17.21 2.89
N ASN A 215 0.64 -17.78 3.11
CA ASN A 215 1.51 -18.31 2.06
C ASN A 215 1.36 -19.83 1.80
N TRP A 216 0.46 -20.52 2.51
CA TRP A 216 0.22 -21.96 2.43
C TRP A 216 -1.26 -22.28 2.19
#